data_AF-F5HTG5-F1
#
_entry.id   AF-F5HTG5-F1
#
_cell.length_a   1.000
_cell.length_b   1.000
_cell.length_c   1.000
_cell.angle_alpha   90.00
_cell.angle_beta   90.00
_cell.angle_gamma   90.00
#
_symmetry.space_group_name_H-M   'P 1'
#
loop_
_entity.id
_entity.type
_entity.pdbx_description
1 polymer ?
#
loop_
_entity_poly.entity_id
_entity_poly.type
_entity_poly.pdbx_seq_one_letter_code
_entity_poly.pdbx_strand_id
1 'polypeptide(L)'
;MAPRTLLLLLSGTLALTKTSASSHSLYGFFSTVSRPGRGEPRFIGVGYVDDTQFMRFDSDAAVPRMEPRAPWAEQEGPEYWDGLTRRAKACAQACRVSLRDIRGYYNQSEAGSHTLQVLYGCDLGPDGRLLLGYYRIAYDGKDHVTLNEDLRSWTAADTVAEFTQRKLEAEKYAEQLRAELQGECVERLKRFLENGKEKLQRAEPPKTHVTHHSITDHEATLRCWALGFYPAEITLTWQRDGEEQTQDTELVETRPAGDGTFQKWAAVVVPSGEEQRYTCHVQHEGLPEPLSLRWEPPSQPIIPIVSIVAGLAVLASVVTGAVVTAVMWRRKSSGGKGGSYSQAAGSDSAQGSDVSLTVCKA
;
A
#
# COMPACT_ATOMS: atom_id res chain seq x y z
N MET A 1 3.82 56.68 29.86
CA MET A 1 2.81 55.82 29.20
C MET A 1 3.54 54.83 28.30
N ALA A 2 3.03 53.61 28.17
CA ALA A 2 3.37 52.67 27.10
C ALA A 2 2.06 52.29 26.38
N PRO A 3 2.10 51.80 25.13
CA PRO A 3 2.35 50.37 24.90
C PRO A 3 3.60 50.14 24.02
N ARG A 4 4.37 49.05 24.13
CA ARG A 4 4.00 47.62 24.17
C ARG A 4 3.28 47.15 22.90
N THR A 5 3.99 47.18 21.78
CA THR A 5 3.73 46.30 20.64
C THR A 5 3.75 44.84 21.12
N LEU A 6 2.64 44.13 20.94
CA LEU A 6 2.56 42.69 21.19
C LEU A 6 3.18 41.96 19.99
N LEU A 7 4.22 41.16 20.22
CA LEU A 7 4.63 40.17 19.23
C LEU A 7 3.66 38.98 19.37
N LEU A 8 2.74 38.84 18.42
CA LEU A 8 1.87 37.67 18.36
C LEU A 8 2.69 36.46 17.90
N LEU A 9 3.12 35.65 18.86
CA LEU A 9 3.60 34.31 18.60
C LEU A 9 2.45 33.49 17.99
N LEU A 10 2.50 33.30 16.67
CA LEU A 10 1.71 32.29 15.98
C LEU A 10 2.29 30.90 16.30
N SER A 11 2.10 30.49 17.56
CA SER A 11 2.26 29.11 18.00
C SER A 11 1.17 28.28 17.32
N GLY A 12 1.44 27.88 16.08
CA GLY A 12 0.56 27.05 15.27
C GLY A 12 0.44 25.66 15.87
N THR A 13 -0.40 25.54 16.89
CA THR A 13 -0.81 24.23 17.40
C THR A 13 -1.61 23.55 16.30
N LEU A 14 -0.93 22.70 15.53
CA LEU A 14 -1.55 21.60 14.81
C LEU A 14 -2.24 20.72 15.86
N ALA A 15 -3.46 21.09 16.20
CA ALA A 15 -4.37 20.18 16.88
C ALA A 15 -4.58 19.04 15.90
N LEU A 16 -3.94 17.89 16.16
CA LEU A 16 -4.19 16.67 15.40
C LEU A 16 -5.70 16.42 15.45
N THR A 17 -6.37 16.68 14.33
CA THR A 17 -7.76 16.31 14.12
C THR A 17 -7.81 14.81 14.10
N LYS A 18 -8.02 14.24 15.31
CA LYS A 18 -8.30 12.83 15.59
C LYS A 18 -8.90 12.19 14.35
N THR A 19 -8.13 11.27 13.75
CA THR A 19 -8.39 10.72 12.41
C THR A 19 -9.87 10.42 12.25
N SER A 20 -10.48 10.97 11.21
CA SER A 20 -11.93 10.90 11.04
C SER A 20 -12.40 9.46 11.13
N ALA A 21 -13.59 9.23 11.69
CA ALA A 21 -14.30 8.00 11.39
C ALA A 21 -14.41 7.85 9.85
N SER A 22 -14.26 6.64 9.34
CA SER A 22 -14.01 6.41 7.92
C SER A 22 -15.17 6.88 7.03
N SER A 23 -14.83 7.67 6.01
CA SER A 23 -15.67 7.87 4.84
C SER A 23 -15.45 6.73 3.86
N HIS A 24 -16.50 6.29 3.17
CA HIS A 24 -16.42 5.16 2.24
C HIS A 24 -17.03 5.52 0.88
N SER A 25 -16.48 4.96 -0.20
CA SER A 25 -16.82 5.29 -1.59
C SER A 25 -17.25 4.06 -2.37
N LEU A 26 -18.30 4.18 -3.19
CA LEU A 26 -18.71 3.18 -4.18
C LEU A 26 -18.70 3.83 -5.55
N TYR A 27 -17.82 3.37 -6.44
CA TYR A 27 -17.71 3.89 -7.79
C TYR A 27 -17.53 2.81 -8.84
N GLY A 28 -18.03 3.10 -10.03
CA GLY A 28 -17.74 2.38 -11.25
C GLY A 28 -16.95 3.24 -12.22
N PHE A 29 -15.93 2.65 -12.83
CA PHE A 29 -15.15 3.25 -13.90
C PHE A 29 -15.34 2.45 -15.19
N PHE A 30 -15.76 3.12 -16.25
CA PHE A 30 -15.97 2.56 -17.57
C PHE A 30 -15.01 3.20 -18.57
N SER A 31 -14.46 2.40 -19.48
CA SER A 31 -13.64 2.87 -20.60
C SER A 31 -14.09 2.21 -21.89
N THR A 32 -14.33 3.02 -22.92
CA THR A 32 -14.73 2.61 -24.27
C THR A 32 -13.70 3.10 -25.26
N VAL A 33 -12.97 2.18 -25.90
CA VAL A 33 -11.91 2.50 -26.87
C VAL A 33 -12.34 2.08 -28.26
N SER A 34 -12.48 3.03 -29.20
CA SER A 34 -12.76 2.70 -30.60
C SER A 34 -11.54 2.08 -31.27
N ARG A 35 -11.77 1.17 -32.23
CA ARG A 35 -10.70 0.46 -32.94
C ARG A 35 -10.99 0.37 -34.44
N PRO A 36 -10.80 1.47 -35.20
CA PRO A 36 -11.09 1.52 -36.64
C PRO A 36 -10.50 0.32 -37.39
N GLY A 37 -11.31 -0.31 -38.24
CA GLY A 37 -10.93 -1.52 -38.99
C GLY A 37 -10.74 -2.81 -38.17
N ARG A 38 -10.98 -2.80 -36.85
CA ARG A 38 -10.79 -3.96 -35.95
C ARG A 38 -12.05 -4.34 -35.15
N GLY A 39 -13.23 -3.98 -35.66
CA GLY A 39 -14.53 -4.28 -35.04
C GLY A 39 -15.03 -3.17 -34.12
N GLU A 40 -16.00 -3.51 -33.27
CA GLU A 40 -16.71 -2.55 -32.41
C GLU A 40 -15.83 -2.02 -31.28
N PRO A 41 -16.05 -0.79 -30.76
CA PRO A 41 -15.31 -0.26 -29.62
C PRO A 41 -15.30 -1.24 -28.43
N ARG A 42 -14.13 -1.47 -27.83
CA ARG A 42 -14.03 -2.34 -26.65
C ARG A 42 -14.49 -1.56 -25.43
N PHE A 43 -15.44 -2.11 -24.69
CA PHE A 43 -15.94 -1.58 -23.43
C PHE A 43 -15.41 -2.44 -22.27
N ILE A 44 -14.74 -1.79 -21.31
CA ILE A 44 -14.33 -2.39 -20.04
C ILE A 44 -15.02 -1.61 -18.92
N GLY A 45 -15.62 -2.33 -17.98
CA GLY A 45 -16.17 -1.76 -16.75
C GLY A 45 -15.52 -2.40 -15.53
N VAL A 46 -15.20 -1.60 -14.52
CA VAL A 46 -14.72 -2.06 -13.22
C VAL A 46 -15.48 -1.31 -12.12
N GLY A 47 -15.62 -1.94 -10.95
CA GLY A 47 -16.26 -1.31 -9.80
C GLY A 47 -15.51 -1.60 -8.51
N TYR A 48 -15.47 -0.60 -7.65
CA TYR A 48 -14.70 -0.56 -6.42
C TYR A 48 -15.59 -0.16 -5.23
N VAL A 49 -15.28 -0.70 -4.06
CA VAL A 49 -15.60 -0.07 -2.79
C VAL A 49 -14.28 0.34 -2.16
N ASP A 50 -14.11 1.62 -1.90
CA ASP A 50 -12.84 2.24 -1.50
C ASP A 50 -11.73 1.85 -2.50
N ASP A 51 -10.63 1.27 -2.00
CA ASP A 51 -9.53 0.74 -2.82
C ASP A 51 -9.75 -0.71 -3.33
N THR A 52 -10.85 -1.35 -2.94
CA THR A 52 -11.10 -2.79 -3.19
C THR A 52 -11.97 -3.00 -4.44
N GLN A 53 -11.38 -3.53 -5.51
CA GLN A 53 -12.15 -3.93 -6.71
C GLN A 53 -13.10 -5.10 -6.39
N PHE A 54 -14.39 -4.95 -6.67
CA PHE A 54 -15.41 -5.98 -6.43
C PHE A 54 -16.08 -6.52 -7.69
N MET A 55 -16.01 -5.82 -8.83
CA MET A 55 -16.60 -6.29 -10.10
C MET A 55 -15.77 -5.93 -11.34
N ARG A 56 -15.95 -6.71 -12.41
CA ARG A 56 -15.41 -6.45 -13.76
C ARG A 56 -16.39 -6.90 -14.86
N PHE A 57 -16.46 -6.13 -15.94
CA PHE A 57 -17.04 -6.49 -17.24
C PHE A 57 -16.02 -6.23 -18.35
N ASP A 58 -16.01 -7.05 -19.41
CA ASP A 58 -15.16 -6.87 -20.59
C ASP A 58 -15.94 -7.30 -21.85
N SER A 59 -16.09 -6.41 -22.84
CA SER A 59 -16.84 -6.69 -24.07
C SER A 59 -16.18 -7.75 -24.95
N ASP A 60 -14.87 -7.93 -24.80
CA ASP A 60 -14.07 -8.86 -25.61
C ASP A 60 -13.96 -10.25 -24.95
N ALA A 61 -14.59 -10.46 -23.80
CA ALA A 61 -14.72 -11.79 -23.20
C ALA A 61 -15.59 -12.71 -24.08
N ALA A 62 -15.28 -14.01 -24.12
CA ALA A 62 -16.01 -14.97 -24.95
C ALA A 62 -17.52 -15.06 -24.61
N VAL A 63 -17.89 -14.77 -23.36
CA VAL A 63 -19.27 -14.56 -22.92
C VAL A 63 -19.30 -13.29 -22.06
N PRO A 64 -19.60 -12.10 -22.62
CA PRO A 64 -19.58 -10.85 -21.86
C PRO A 64 -20.64 -10.85 -20.76
N ARG A 65 -20.19 -10.80 -19.51
CA ARG A 65 -20.98 -10.76 -18.28
C ARG A 65 -20.28 -9.90 -17.23
N MET A 66 -21.02 -9.46 -16.22
CA MET A 66 -20.41 -8.89 -15.02
C MET A 66 -19.90 -10.04 -14.15
N GLU A 67 -18.67 -9.93 -13.65
CA GLU A 67 -18.02 -10.94 -12.83
C GLU A 67 -17.58 -10.36 -11.48
N PRO A 68 -17.79 -11.09 -10.36
CA PRO A 68 -17.24 -10.70 -9.06
C PRO A 68 -15.71 -10.70 -9.07
N ARG A 69 -15.13 -9.86 -8.21
CA ARG A 69 -13.68 -9.74 -7.98
C ARG A 69 -13.30 -9.68 -6.49
N ALA A 70 -14.27 -9.74 -5.59
CA ALA A 70 -14.07 -9.83 -4.15
C ALA A 70 -15.05 -10.86 -3.53
N PRO A 71 -14.62 -11.73 -2.57
CA PRO A 71 -15.46 -12.79 -2.01
C PRO A 71 -16.74 -12.30 -1.31
N TRP A 72 -16.74 -11.08 -0.77
CA TRP A 72 -17.94 -10.50 -0.16
C TRP A 72 -19.01 -10.08 -1.18
N ALA A 73 -18.63 -9.90 -2.45
CA ALA A 73 -19.57 -9.64 -3.54
C ALA A 73 -20.17 -10.94 -4.09
N GLU A 74 -19.45 -12.06 -4.02
CA GLU A 74 -19.93 -13.39 -4.48
C GLU A 74 -21.17 -13.89 -3.72
N GLN A 75 -21.51 -13.24 -2.60
CA GLN A 75 -22.74 -13.46 -1.83
C GLN A 75 -24.01 -12.92 -2.53
N GLU A 76 -23.87 -11.99 -3.50
CA GLU A 76 -25.00 -11.47 -4.27
C GLU A 76 -25.55 -12.52 -5.26
N GLY A 77 -26.87 -12.66 -5.30
CA GLY A 77 -27.55 -13.70 -6.08
C GLY A 77 -27.46 -13.52 -7.61
N PRO A 78 -27.82 -14.56 -8.40
CA PRO A 78 -27.71 -14.53 -9.86
C PRO A 78 -28.50 -13.37 -10.50
N GLU A 79 -29.67 -13.04 -9.96
CA GLU A 79 -30.49 -11.91 -10.45
C GLU A 79 -29.77 -10.55 -10.38
N TYR A 80 -28.91 -10.36 -9.38
CA TYR A 80 -28.07 -9.16 -9.25
C TYR A 80 -27.02 -9.11 -10.36
N TRP A 81 -26.30 -10.21 -10.59
CA TRP A 81 -25.26 -10.30 -11.63
C TRP A 81 -25.83 -10.25 -13.05
N ASP A 82 -27.02 -10.82 -13.29
CA ASP A 82 -27.75 -10.68 -14.56
C ASP A 82 -28.32 -9.27 -14.73
N GLY A 83 -28.74 -8.60 -13.65
CA GLY A 83 -29.10 -7.19 -13.62
C GLY A 83 -27.94 -6.28 -14.00
N LEU A 84 -26.77 -6.46 -13.38
CA LEU A 84 -25.54 -5.74 -13.73
C LEU A 84 -25.07 -6.06 -15.15
N THR A 85 -25.16 -7.33 -15.58
CA THR A 85 -24.79 -7.74 -16.94
C THR A 85 -25.64 -7.05 -18.01
N ARG A 86 -26.96 -6.90 -17.77
CA ARG A 86 -27.85 -6.13 -18.64
C ARG A 86 -27.51 -4.64 -18.62
N ARG A 87 -27.28 -4.04 -17.45
CA ARG A 87 -26.88 -2.62 -17.32
C ARG A 87 -25.54 -2.33 -18.02
N ALA A 88 -24.53 -3.19 -17.85
CA ALA A 88 -23.24 -3.05 -18.52
C ALA A 88 -23.35 -3.14 -20.04
N LYS A 89 -24.17 -4.05 -20.58
CA LYS A 89 -24.43 -4.15 -22.04
C LYS A 89 -25.16 -2.93 -22.59
N ALA A 90 -26.12 -2.38 -21.84
CA ALA A 90 -26.78 -1.12 -22.21
C ALA A 90 -25.80 0.08 -22.17
N CYS A 91 -25.00 0.18 -21.12
CA CYS A 91 -23.95 1.20 -20.97
C CYS A 91 -22.92 1.13 -22.11
N ALA A 92 -22.44 -0.06 -22.48
CA ALA A 92 -21.53 -0.25 -23.60
C ALA A 92 -22.10 0.27 -24.94
N GLN A 93 -23.38 -0.02 -25.21
CA GLN A 93 -24.05 0.48 -26.42
C GLN A 93 -24.30 2.00 -26.37
N ALA A 94 -24.59 2.57 -25.19
CA ALA A 94 -24.71 4.02 -25.01
C ALA A 94 -23.35 4.73 -25.24
N CYS A 95 -22.29 4.27 -24.57
CA CYS A 95 -20.93 4.79 -24.74
C CYS A 95 -20.43 4.68 -26.19
N ARG A 96 -20.78 3.60 -26.91
CA ARG A 96 -20.51 3.46 -28.34
C ARG A 96 -21.18 4.56 -29.19
N VAL A 97 -22.41 4.95 -28.87
CA VAL A 97 -23.10 6.06 -29.56
C VAL A 97 -22.45 7.39 -29.17
N SER A 98 -22.26 7.66 -27.87
CA SER A 98 -21.62 8.90 -27.41
C SER A 98 -20.22 9.11 -28.00
N LEU A 99 -19.41 8.06 -28.13
CA LEU A 99 -18.08 8.14 -28.77
C LEU A 99 -18.19 8.57 -30.24
N ARG A 100 -19.20 8.08 -30.98
CA ARG A 100 -19.47 8.52 -32.37
C ARG A 100 -19.95 9.97 -32.43
N ASP A 101 -20.89 10.34 -31.56
CA ASP A 101 -21.46 11.68 -31.49
C ASP A 101 -20.36 12.72 -31.18
N ILE A 102 -19.58 12.49 -30.13
CA ILE A 102 -18.51 13.39 -29.67
C ILE A 102 -17.39 13.52 -30.72
N ARG A 103 -16.95 12.41 -31.34
CA ARG A 103 -16.01 12.44 -32.49
C ARG A 103 -16.55 13.31 -33.63
N GLY A 104 -17.86 13.27 -33.86
CA GLY A 104 -18.55 14.12 -34.84
C GLY A 104 -18.52 15.60 -34.44
N TYR A 105 -18.79 15.93 -33.17
CA TYR A 105 -18.75 17.31 -32.67
C TYR A 105 -17.34 17.92 -32.77
N TYR A 106 -16.29 17.15 -32.48
CA TYR A 106 -14.89 17.56 -32.69
C TYR A 106 -14.41 17.47 -34.16
N ASN A 107 -15.28 17.07 -35.11
CA ASN A 107 -14.96 16.91 -36.54
C ASN A 107 -13.75 15.97 -36.82
N GLN A 108 -13.57 14.94 -36.00
CA GLN A 108 -12.42 14.03 -36.07
C GLN A 108 -12.60 12.91 -37.11
N SER A 109 -11.48 12.42 -37.66
CA SER A 109 -11.45 11.39 -38.70
C SER A 109 -11.92 10.01 -38.21
N GLU A 110 -12.63 9.27 -39.06
CA GLU A 110 -13.04 7.89 -38.77
C GLU A 110 -11.87 6.90 -38.61
N ALA A 111 -10.67 7.26 -39.10
CA ALA A 111 -9.44 6.48 -38.91
C ALA A 111 -8.83 6.66 -37.50
N GLY A 112 -9.33 7.61 -36.69
CA GLY A 112 -8.88 7.86 -35.33
C GLY A 112 -9.36 6.80 -34.33
N SER A 113 -8.41 6.29 -33.53
CA SER A 113 -8.72 5.58 -32.28
C SER A 113 -9.00 6.63 -31.21
N HIS A 114 -10.17 6.55 -30.56
CA HIS A 114 -10.62 7.51 -29.56
C HIS A 114 -11.07 6.77 -28.29
N THR A 115 -10.99 7.46 -27.15
CA THR A 115 -11.30 6.90 -25.82
C THR A 115 -12.39 7.73 -25.16
N LEU A 116 -13.47 7.07 -24.72
CA LEU A 116 -14.50 7.66 -23.86
C LEU A 116 -14.42 6.98 -22.48
N GLN A 117 -14.19 7.76 -21.44
CA GLN A 117 -14.12 7.31 -20.05
C GLN A 117 -15.32 7.88 -19.27
N VAL A 118 -15.91 7.08 -18.38
CA VAL A 118 -16.99 7.50 -17.48
C VAL A 118 -16.67 7.03 -16.07
N LEU A 119 -16.61 7.97 -15.13
CA LEU A 119 -16.53 7.71 -13.69
C LEU A 119 -17.88 8.09 -13.06
N TYR A 120 -18.49 7.19 -12.30
CA TYR A 120 -19.68 7.50 -11.51
C TYR A 120 -19.63 6.83 -10.15
N GLY A 121 -20.21 7.45 -9.13
CA GLY A 121 -20.17 6.91 -7.78
C GLY A 121 -20.74 7.82 -6.70
N CYS A 122 -20.78 7.30 -5.49
CA CYS A 122 -21.23 8.00 -4.29
C CYS A 122 -20.26 7.76 -3.12
N ASP A 123 -20.03 8.81 -2.34
CA ASP A 123 -19.26 8.77 -1.10
C ASP A 123 -20.19 8.96 0.08
N LEU A 124 -19.97 8.18 1.15
CA LEU A 124 -20.67 8.32 2.42
C LEU A 124 -19.78 9.00 3.45
N GLY A 125 -20.36 9.97 4.15
CA GLY A 125 -19.81 10.48 5.39
C GLY A 125 -19.92 9.45 6.53
N PRO A 126 -19.27 9.70 7.68
CA PRO A 126 -19.16 8.69 8.74
C PRO A 126 -20.46 8.48 9.53
N ASP A 127 -21.50 9.30 9.28
CA ASP A 127 -22.87 9.09 9.74
C ASP A 127 -23.69 8.19 8.78
N GLY A 128 -23.05 7.66 7.73
CA GLY A 128 -23.66 6.85 6.70
C GLY A 128 -24.59 7.63 5.76
N ARG A 129 -24.49 8.95 5.68
CA ARG A 129 -25.24 9.76 4.69
C ARG A 129 -24.39 10.06 3.47
N LEU A 130 -25.06 10.33 2.34
CA LEU A 130 -24.39 10.79 1.13
C LEU A 130 -23.63 12.10 1.40
N LEU A 131 -22.32 12.06 1.24
CA LEU A 131 -21.43 13.22 1.31
C LEU A 131 -21.30 13.87 -0.08
N LEU A 132 -21.04 13.04 -1.09
CA LEU A 132 -20.88 13.46 -2.48
C LEU A 132 -21.45 12.40 -3.42
N GLY A 133 -22.04 12.83 -4.55
CA GLY A 133 -22.32 11.98 -5.70
C GLY A 133 -21.68 12.57 -6.95
N TYR A 134 -21.16 11.74 -7.84
CA TYR A 134 -20.48 12.19 -9.05
C TYR A 134 -20.84 11.36 -10.27
N TYR A 135 -20.80 12.05 -11.42
CA TYR A 135 -20.78 11.47 -12.75
C TYR A 135 -19.91 12.36 -13.63
N ARG A 136 -18.84 11.81 -14.21
CA ARG A 136 -17.87 12.55 -15.03
C ARG A 136 -17.61 11.80 -16.32
N ILE A 137 -17.67 12.49 -17.45
CA ILE A 137 -17.30 12.02 -18.78
C ILE A 137 -15.97 12.67 -19.15
N ALA A 138 -14.99 11.86 -19.55
CA ALA A 138 -13.74 12.29 -20.14
C ALA A 138 -13.58 11.71 -21.56
N TYR A 139 -12.96 12.48 -22.46
CA TYR A 139 -12.75 12.13 -23.86
C TYR A 139 -11.29 12.34 -24.25
N ASP A 140 -10.69 11.33 -24.89
CA ASP A 140 -9.26 11.28 -25.26
C ASP A 140 -8.30 11.71 -24.12
N GLY A 141 -8.64 11.31 -22.89
CA GLY A 141 -7.85 11.59 -21.67
C GLY A 141 -8.04 12.98 -21.06
N LYS A 142 -9.03 13.76 -21.50
CA LYS A 142 -9.37 15.09 -20.95
C LYS A 142 -10.80 15.11 -20.42
N ASP A 143 -11.08 15.94 -19.42
CA ASP A 143 -12.45 16.20 -18.98
C ASP A 143 -13.31 16.71 -20.16
N HIS A 144 -14.56 16.25 -20.21
CA HIS A 144 -15.52 16.63 -21.25
C HIS A 144 -16.79 17.21 -20.63
N VAL A 145 -17.55 16.42 -19.85
CA VAL A 145 -18.75 16.90 -19.13
C VAL A 145 -18.83 16.30 -17.73
N THR A 146 -19.07 17.13 -16.72
CA THR A 146 -19.18 16.73 -15.31
C THR A 146 -20.54 17.14 -14.74
N LEU A 147 -21.17 16.23 -13.99
CA LEU A 147 -22.34 16.53 -13.15
C LEU A 147 -21.89 17.34 -11.93
N ASN A 148 -22.57 18.46 -11.66
CA ASN A 148 -22.26 19.33 -10.54
C ASN A 148 -22.78 18.75 -9.21
N GLU A 149 -22.24 19.24 -8.09
CA GLU A 149 -22.56 18.76 -6.73
C GLU A 149 -24.04 18.95 -6.33
N ASP A 150 -24.79 19.79 -7.05
CA ASP A 150 -26.24 19.95 -6.90
C ASP A 150 -27.06 18.73 -7.39
N LEU A 151 -26.39 17.80 -8.11
CA LEU A 151 -26.96 16.65 -8.81
C LEU A 151 -28.11 17.02 -9.75
N ARG A 152 -28.01 18.18 -10.41
CA ARG A 152 -29.04 18.76 -11.29
C ARG A 152 -28.46 19.44 -12.53
N SER A 153 -27.33 20.14 -12.38
CA SER A 153 -26.69 20.91 -13.44
C SER A 153 -25.38 20.28 -13.91
N TRP A 154 -24.91 20.71 -15.08
CA TRP A 154 -23.72 20.17 -15.73
C TRP A 154 -22.70 21.28 -15.97
N THR A 155 -21.42 20.89 -16.01
CA THR A 155 -20.32 21.73 -16.48
C THR A 155 -19.65 21.05 -17.67
N ALA A 156 -19.67 21.72 -18.83
CA ALA A 156 -18.88 21.37 -20.01
C ALA A 156 -17.45 21.94 -19.91
N ALA A 157 -16.46 21.15 -20.34
CA ALA A 157 -15.05 21.55 -20.31
C ALA A 157 -14.63 22.46 -21.47
N ASP A 158 -15.33 22.40 -22.61
CA ASP A 158 -15.13 23.27 -23.77
C ASP A 158 -16.45 23.51 -24.53
N THR A 159 -16.42 24.36 -25.57
CA THR A 159 -17.59 24.72 -26.40
C THR A 159 -18.13 23.57 -27.26
N VAL A 160 -17.40 22.46 -27.40
CA VAL A 160 -17.82 21.25 -28.10
C VAL A 160 -18.54 20.30 -27.13
N ALA A 161 -18.06 20.23 -25.89
CA ALA A 161 -18.74 19.54 -24.80
C ALA A 161 -20.12 20.14 -24.45
N GLU A 162 -20.36 21.42 -24.75
CA GLU A 162 -21.70 22.02 -24.63
C GLU A 162 -22.78 21.26 -25.43
N PHE A 163 -22.43 20.62 -26.55
CA PHE A 163 -23.39 19.81 -27.33
C PHE A 163 -23.80 18.54 -26.56
N THR A 164 -22.84 17.91 -25.87
CA THR A 164 -23.11 16.79 -24.95
C THR A 164 -23.93 17.24 -23.74
N GLN A 165 -23.59 18.39 -23.12
CA GLN A 165 -24.37 18.98 -22.02
C GLN A 165 -25.84 19.19 -22.42
N ARG A 166 -26.09 19.90 -23.53
CA ARG A 166 -27.45 20.20 -24.03
C ARG A 166 -28.27 18.93 -24.28
N LYS A 167 -27.62 17.84 -24.74
CA LYS A 167 -28.25 16.52 -24.91
C LYS A 167 -28.66 15.92 -23.57
N LEU A 168 -27.76 15.87 -22.59
CA LEU A 168 -28.03 15.35 -21.25
C LEU A 168 -29.10 16.16 -20.48
N GLU A 169 -29.16 17.47 -20.70
CA GLU A 169 -30.21 18.36 -20.18
C GLU A 169 -31.58 18.09 -20.83
N ALA A 170 -31.63 17.97 -22.17
CA ALA A 170 -32.86 17.63 -22.89
C ALA A 170 -33.40 16.23 -22.56
N GLU A 171 -32.50 15.27 -22.32
CA GLU A 171 -32.82 13.91 -21.86
C GLU A 171 -33.11 13.84 -20.34
N LYS A 172 -33.01 14.97 -19.61
CA LYS A 172 -33.18 15.08 -18.14
C LYS A 172 -32.29 14.09 -17.35
N TYR A 173 -31.11 13.76 -17.87
CA TYR A 173 -30.31 12.64 -17.37
C TYR A 173 -29.86 12.83 -15.90
N ALA A 174 -29.67 14.08 -15.47
CA ALA A 174 -29.39 14.40 -14.06
C ALA A 174 -30.52 13.99 -13.09
N GLU A 175 -31.80 14.03 -13.50
CA GLU A 175 -32.93 13.56 -12.67
C GLU A 175 -32.83 12.05 -12.40
N GLN A 176 -32.35 11.27 -13.39
CA GLN A 176 -32.15 9.83 -13.28
C GLN A 176 -30.92 9.50 -12.44
N LEU A 177 -29.77 10.09 -12.76
CA LEU A 177 -28.53 9.91 -12.02
C LEU A 177 -28.69 10.28 -10.55
N ARG A 178 -29.40 11.37 -10.24
CA ARG A 178 -29.66 11.76 -8.86
C ARG A 178 -30.46 10.71 -8.09
N ALA A 179 -31.42 10.03 -8.72
CA ALA A 179 -32.17 8.96 -8.08
C ALA A 179 -31.28 7.72 -7.80
N GLU A 180 -30.40 7.34 -8.73
CA GLU A 180 -29.43 6.25 -8.51
C GLU A 180 -28.39 6.62 -7.43
N LEU A 181 -27.85 7.84 -7.46
CA LEU A 181 -26.81 8.32 -6.56
C LEU A 181 -27.30 8.58 -5.13
N GLN A 182 -28.53 9.09 -4.95
CA GLN A 182 -29.13 9.33 -3.63
C GLN A 182 -29.83 8.09 -3.04
N GLY A 183 -30.16 7.10 -3.88
CA GLY A 183 -30.83 5.85 -3.51
C GLY A 183 -29.93 4.62 -3.63
N GLU A 184 -29.98 3.95 -4.79
CA GLU A 184 -29.39 2.61 -4.98
C GLU A 184 -27.88 2.56 -4.65
N CYS A 185 -27.13 3.61 -4.97
CA CYS A 185 -25.70 3.69 -4.65
C CYS A 185 -25.45 3.68 -3.12
N VAL A 186 -26.18 4.52 -2.37
CA VAL A 186 -26.11 4.60 -0.90
C VAL A 186 -26.49 3.27 -0.24
N GLU A 187 -27.58 2.65 -0.71
CA GLU A 187 -28.05 1.37 -0.18
C GLU A 187 -27.09 0.21 -0.48
N ARG A 188 -26.55 0.16 -1.70
CA ARG A 188 -25.61 -0.87 -2.12
C ARG A 188 -24.27 -0.76 -1.39
N LEU A 189 -23.73 0.46 -1.24
CA LEU A 189 -22.49 0.68 -0.48
C LEU A 189 -22.65 0.24 0.97
N LYS A 190 -23.76 0.59 1.65
CA LYS A 190 -24.04 0.12 3.02
C LYS A 190 -24.09 -1.41 3.12
N ARG A 191 -24.75 -2.08 2.16
CA ARG A 191 -24.80 -3.54 2.10
C ARG A 191 -23.40 -4.14 1.93
N PHE A 192 -22.60 -3.59 1.02
CA PHE A 192 -21.23 -4.06 0.77
C PHE A 192 -20.30 -3.85 1.96
N LEU A 193 -20.42 -2.72 2.66
CA LEU A 193 -19.66 -2.45 3.88
C LEU A 193 -19.98 -3.44 5.01
N GLU A 194 -21.22 -3.93 5.12
CA GLU A 194 -21.55 -4.97 6.10
C GLU A 194 -21.17 -6.38 5.62
N ASN A 195 -21.46 -6.75 4.36
CA ASN A 195 -21.07 -8.05 3.79
C ASN A 195 -19.53 -8.25 3.76
N GLY A 196 -18.79 -7.16 3.54
CA GLY A 196 -17.33 -7.12 3.40
C GLY A 196 -16.60 -6.52 4.61
N LYS A 197 -17.27 -6.39 5.76
CA LYS A 197 -16.80 -5.68 6.96
C LYS A 197 -15.36 -5.95 7.36
N GLU A 198 -14.99 -7.24 7.47
CA GLU A 198 -13.62 -7.67 7.83
C GLU A 198 -12.53 -7.28 6.82
N LYS A 199 -12.90 -6.84 5.61
CA LYS A 199 -11.99 -6.48 4.51
C LYS A 199 -12.08 -5.03 4.04
N LEU A 200 -13.22 -4.37 4.26
CA LEU A 200 -13.44 -2.97 3.89
C LEU A 200 -13.27 -2.03 5.08
N GLN A 201 -13.74 -2.43 6.27
CA GLN A 201 -13.62 -1.64 7.52
C GLN A 201 -12.40 -2.06 8.35
N ARG A 202 -11.34 -2.55 7.69
CA ARG A 202 -10.03 -2.84 8.30
C ARG A 202 -9.07 -1.69 7.99
N ALA A 203 -8.18 -1.39 8.92
CA ALA A 203 -6.97 -0.62 8.64
C ALA A 203 -5.75 -1.49 8.97
N GLU A 204 -4.89 -1.72 7.98
CA GLU A 204 -3.64 -2.47 8.14
C GLU A 204 -2.47 -1.47 8.15
N PRO A 205 -1.72 -1.33 9.27
CA PRO A 205 -0.66 -0.33 9.38
C PRO A 205 0.57 -0.65 8.53
N PRO A 206 1.28 0.38 8.02
CA PRO A 206 2.47 0.19 7.21
C PRO A 206 3.64 -0.41 8.00
N LYS A 207 4.26 -1.43 7.42
CA LYS A 207 5.56 -1.94 7.85
C LYS A 207 6.63 -0.98 7.33
N THR A 208 7.12 -0.12 8.22
CA THR A 208 8.02 0.99 7.88
C THR A 208 9.48 0.69 8.19
N HIS A 209 10.40 1.13 7.33
CA HIS A 209 11.84 1.11 7.59
C HIS A 209 12.59 2.14 6.72
N VAL A 210 13.79 2.56 7.15
CA VAL A 210 14.66 3.48 6.39
C VAL A 210 15.86 2.71 5.84
N THR A 211 16.11 2.84 4.54
CA THR A 211 17.26 2.25 3.85
C THR A 211 18.26 3.34 3.44
N HIS A 212 19.54 3.08 3.62
CA HIS A 212 20.65 4.00 3.29
C HIS A 212 21.46 3.45 2.12
N HIS A 213 21.72 4.29 1.11
CA HIS A 213 22.55 3.96 -0.04
C HIS A 213 23.57 5.09 -0.26
N SER A 214 24.87 4.84 -0.09
CA SER A 214 25.90 5.82 -0.47
C SER A 214 25.89 6.01 -1.99
N ILE A 215 25.94 7.27 -2.42
CA ILE A 215 26.09 7.69 -3.82
C ILE A 215 27.56 8.04 -4.07
N THR A 216 28.17 8.76 -3.13
CA THR A 216 29.57 9.19 -3.13
C THR A 216 30.14 9.13 -1.70
N ASP A 217 31.40 9.50 -1.52
CA ASP A 217 32.03 9.70 -0.20
C ASP A 217 31.47 10.91 0.57
N HIS A 218 30.52 11.66 0.00
CA HIS A 218 29.97 12.91 0.54
C HIS A 218 28.43 12.93 0.59
N GLU A 219 27.75 12.02 -0.11
CA GLU A 219 26.29 12.00 -0.26
C GLU A 219 25.72 10.58 -0.21
N ALA A 220 24.58 10.43 0.45
CA ALA A 220 23.80 9.20 0.50
C ALA A 220 22.31 9.46 0.24
N THR A 221 21.61 8.47 -0.33
CA THR A 221 20.15 8.44 -0.38
C THR A 221 19.60 7.75 0.87
N LEU A 222 18.81 8.47 1.66
CA LEU A 222 17.91 7.86 2.64
C LEU A 222 16.56 7.62 1.96
N ARG A 223 16.10 6.37 1.91
CA ARG A 223 14.77 5.99 1.40
C ARG A 223 13.93 5.36 2.49
N CYS A 224 12.88 6.06 2.89
CA CYS A 224 11.86 5.62 3.83
C CYS A 224 10.78 4.84 3.08
N TRP A 225 10.53 3.61 3.52
CA TRP A 225 9.53 2.71 2.93
C TRP A 225 8.32 2.59 3.84
N ALA A 226 7.15 2.45 3.23
CA ALA A 226 5.92 1.95 3.83
C ALA A 226 5.41 0.78 2.98
N LEU A 227 5.19 -0.38 3.60
CA LEU A 227 4.82 -1.63 2.91
C LEU A 227 3.66 -2.34 3.60
N GLY A 228 2.76 -2.92 2.82
CA GLY A 228 1.73 -3.85 3.32
C GLY A 228 0.62 -3.16 4.12
N PHE A 229 0.17 -1.97 3.67
CA PHE A 229 -0.88 -1.19 4.34
C PHE A 229 -2.19 -1.14 3.54
N TYR A 230 -3.30 -0.84 4.24
CA TYR A 230 -4.63 -0.61 3.67
C TYR A 230 -5.43 0.32 4.60
N PRO A 231 -6.17 1.34 4.15
CA PRO A 231 -6.38 1.78 2.76
C PRO A 231 -5.13 2.37 2.11
N ALA A 232 -5.20 2.76 0.84
CA ALA A 232 -4.09 3.30 0.05
C ALA A 232 -3.67 4.73 0.45
N GLU A 233 -4.56 5.50 1.07
CA GLU A 233 -4.28 6.87 1.51
C GLU A 233 -3.20 6.88 2.62
N ILE A 234 -2.08 7.53 2.36
CA ILE A 234 -0.91 7.54 3.23
C ILE A 234 -0.03 8.77 2.95
N THR A 235 0.39 9.45 4.01
CA THR A 235 1.35 10.56 3.92
C THR A 235 2.73 10.11 4.39
N LEU A 236 3.73 10.27 3.53
CA LEU A 236 5.15 10.10 3.80
C LEU A 236 5.84 11.45 3.55
N THR A 237 6.49 12.04 4.56
CA THR A 237 7.29 13.26 4.40
C THR A 237 8.66 13.11 5.06
N TRP A 238 9.67 13.82 4.53
CA TRP A 238 10.98 13.97 5.18
C TRP A 238 11.09 15.34 5.83
N GLN A 239 11.63 15.38 7.05
CA GLN A 239 12.03 16.61 7.74
C GLN A 239 13.52 16.58 8.06
N ARG A 240 14.19 17.73 7.98
CA ARG A 240 15.56 17.97 8.47
C ARG A 240 15.48 18.94 9.64
N ASP A 241 15.86 18.48 10.83
CA ASP A 241 15.76 19.24 12.10
C ASP A 241 14.35 19.80 12.44
N GLY A 242 13.30 19.32 11.76
CA GLY A 242 11.91 19.78 11.89
C GLY A 242 11.38 20.55 10.66
N GLU A 243 12.23 20.92 9.69
CA GLU A 243 11.81 21.61 8.46
C GLU A 243 11.53 20.60 7.34
N GLU A 244 10.36 20.67 6.70
CA GLU A 244 9.96 19.72 5.65
C GLU A 244 10.78 19.89 4.36
N GLN A 245 11.22 18.78 3.77
CA GLN A 245 12.14 18.72 2.63
C GLN A 245 11.39 18.41 1.32
N THR A 246 10.22 19.03 1.10
CA THR A 246 9.26 18.62 0.06
C THR A 246 9.80 18.73 -1.38
N GLN A 247 10.72 19.66 -1.66
CA GLN A 247 11.30 19.84 -3.01
C GLN A 247 12.45 18.86 -3.29
N ASP A 248 13.22 18.48 -2.27
CA ASP A 248 14.37 17.56 -2.37
C ASP A 248 13.98 16.09 -2.14
N THR A 249 12.68 15.80 -1.99
CA THR A 249 12.14 14.46 -1.76
C THR A 249 11.62 13.83 -3.05
N GLU A 250 12.25 12.74 -3.48
CA GLU A 250 11.69 11.81 -4.47
C GLU A 250 10.57 10.99 -3.81
N LEU A 251 9.32 11.38 -4.03
CA LEU A 251 8.12 10.67 -3.54
C LEU A 251 7.45 9.92 -4.69
N VAL A 252 7.28 8.59 -4.56
CA VAL A 252 6.54 7.80 -5.56
C VAL A 252 5.03 7.79 -5.30
N GLU A 253 4.25 7.60 -6.37
CA GLU A 253 2.83 7.25 -6.29
C GLU A 253 2.61 6.00 -5.42
N THR A 254 1.47 5.94 -4.74
CA THR A 254 1.09 4.75 -3.98
C THR A 254 0.71 3.65 -4.97
N ARG A 255 1.33 2.46 -4.84
CA ARG A 255 1.15 1.35 -5.79
C ARG A 255 0.67 0.09 -5.07
N PRO A 256 -0.15 -0.76 -5.71
CA PRO A 256 -0.60 -2.01 -5.10
C PRO A 256 0.57 -3.01 -4.91
N ALA A 257 0.44 -3.88 -3.91
CA ALA A 257 1.31 -5.04 -3.72
C ALA A 257 0.79 -6.31 -4.41
N GLY A 258 -0.50 -6.36 -4.74
CA GLY A 258 -1.17 -7.48 -5.44
C GLY A 258 -1.92 -8.46 -4.54
N ASP A 259 -1.76 -8.34 -3.22
CA ASP A 259 -2.45 -9.11 -2.17
C ASP A 259 -3.66 -8.36 -1.56
N GLY A 260 -3.99 -7.19 -2.08
CA GLY A 260 -4.99 -6.27 -1.50
C GLY A 260 -4.43 -5.28 -0.48
N THR A 261 -3.10 -5.11 -0.43
CA THR A 261 -2.40 -4.05 0.30
C THR A 261 -1.59 -3.15 -0.66
N PHE A 262 -1.03 -2.07 -0.11
CA PHE A 262 -0.30 -1.02 -0.81
C PHE A 262 1.14 -0.85 -0.31
N GLN A 263 1.93 -0.15 -1.12
CA GLN A 263 3.33 0.19 -0.86
C GLN A 263 3.65 1.59 -1.42
N LYS A 264 4.49 2.34 -0.70
CA LYS A 264 4.97 3.68 -1.07
C LYS A 264 6.37 3.89 -0.49
N TRP A 265 7.14 4.82 -1.05
CA TRP A 265 8.38 5.28 -0.43
C TRP A 265 8.66 6.75 -0.74
N ALA A 266 9.47 7.37 0.12
CA ALA A 266 9.98 8.72 -0.03
C ALA A 266 11.51 8.66 0.14
N ALA A 267 12.27 9.24 -0.78
CA ALA A 267 13.73 9.29 -0.72
C ALA A 267 14.25 10.72 -0.75
N VAL A 268 15.33 10.98 -0.01
CA VAL A 268 16.01 12.28 0.04
C VAL A 268 17.52 12.06 -0.04
N VAL A 269 18.24 12.95 -0.73
CA VAL A 269 19.71 12.95 -0.75
C VAL A 269 20.21 13.76 0.44
N VAL A 270 21.14 13.19 1.20
CA VAL A 270 21.66 13.79 2.44
C VAL A 270 23.19 13.83 2.41
N PRO A 271 23.84 14.85 3.02
CA PRO A 271 25.28 14.83 3.24
C PRO A 271 25.69 13.69 4.17
N SER A 272 26.79 13.02 3.87
CA SER A 272 27.32 11.94 4.71
C SER A 272 27.70 12.46 6.11
N GLY A 273 27.22 11.77 7.14
CA GLY A 273 27.34 12.17 8.55
C GLY A 273 26.20 13.08 9.06
N GLU A 274 25.31 13.55 8.19
CA GLU A 274 24.12 14.32 8.59
C GLU A 274 22.83 13.48 8.71
N GLU A 275 22.89 12.16 8.47
CA GLU A 275 21.71 11.30 8.33
C GLU A 275 20.77 11.34 9.54
N GLN A 276 21.32 11.56 10.74
CA GLN A 276 20.55 11.63 12.00
C GLN A 276 19.76 12.93 12.19
N ARG A 277 19.99 13.96 11.36
CA ARG A 277 19.17 15.18 11.29
C ARG A 277 17.87 14.95 10.52
N TYR A 278 17.84 13.93 9.66
CA TYR A 278 16.72 13.60 8.80
C TYR A 278 15.77 12.61 9.48
N THR A 279 14.49 12.94 9.52
CA THR A 279 13.42 12.10 10.08
C THR A 279 12.30 11.95 9.06
N CYS A 280 11.91 10.71 8.78
CA CYS A 280 10.75 10.38 7.95
C CYS A 280 9.50 10.30 8.83
N HIS A 281 8.45 11.01 8.47
CA HIS A 281 7.15 10.95 9.15
C HIS A 281 6.16 10.17 8.29
N VAL A 282 5.41 9.27 8.94
CA VAL A 282 4.41 8.41 8.28
C VAL A 282 3.07 8.54 9.00
N GLN A 283 2.06 8.98 8.26
CA GLN A 283 0.67 9.08 8.73
C GLN A 283 -0.22 8.14 7.91
N HIS A 284 -1.00 7.31 8.59
CA HIS A 284 -1.89 6.31 8.01
C HIS A 284 -3.01 5.99 9.01
N GLU A 285 -4.22 5.64 8.53
CA GLU A 285 -5.37 5.36 9.40
C GLU A 285 -5.15 4.16 10.35
N GLY A 286 -4.36 3.17 9.92
CA GLY A 286 -4.01 2.00 10.73
C GLY A 286 -3.03 2.27 11.87
N LEU A 287 -2.44 3.47 11.94
CA LEU A 287 -1.51 3.87 12.99
C LEU A 287 -2.26 4.62 14.11
N PRO A 288 -2.07 4.26 15.39
CA PRO A 288 -2.69 4.98 16.52
C PRO A 288 -2.11 6.38 16.70
N GLU A 289 -0.83 6.57 16.35
CA GLU A 289 -0.10 7.83 16.33
C GLU A 289 0.86 7.85 15.13
N PRO A 290 1.18 9.02 14.52
CA PRO A 290 2.15 9.12 13.43
C PRO A 290 3.52 8.56 13.78
N LEU A 291 4.08 7.70 12.92
CA LEU A 291 5.44 7.19 13.11
C LEU A 291 6.48 8.23 12.68
N SER A 292 7.58 8.28 13.42
CA SER A 292 8.75 9.12 13.13
C SER A 292 9.99 8.23 13.10
N LEU A 293 10.60 8.07 11.92
CA LEU A 293 11.66 7.11 11.65
C LEU A 293 12.96 7.81 11.27
N ARG A 294 14.10 7.31 11.77
CA ARG A 294 15.44 7.71 11.32
C ARG A 294 16.15 6.53 10.68
N TRP A 295 17.27 6.78 10.02
CA TRP A 295 18.15 5.70 9.62
C TRP A 295 18.88 5.12 10.83
N GLU A 296 18.71 3.83 11.08
CA GLU A 296 19.53 3.08 12.04
C GLU A 296 20.70 2.42 11.28
N PRO A 297 21.97 2.73 11.63
CA PRO A 297 23.10 2.00 11.08
C PRO A 297 23.02 0.51 11.42
N PRO A 298 23.39 -0.40 10.50
CA PRO A 298 23.36 -1.83 10.77
C PRO A 298 24.24 -2.14 11.99
N SER A 299 23.66 -2.82 12.99
CA SER A 299 24.37 -3.16 14.21
C SER A 299 25.58 -4.03 13.89
N GLN A 300 26.77 -3.51 14.17
CA GLN A 300 27.99 -4.30 14.03
C GLN A 300 27.86 -5.57 14.88
N PRO A 301 28.19 -6.76 14.34
CA PRO A 301 28.13 -7.98 15.12
C PRO A 301 29.11 -7.83 16.29
N ILE A 302 28.57 -7.75 17.51
CA ILE A 302 29.37 -7.67 18.73
C ILE A 302 30.06 -9.03 18.89
N ILE A 303 31.26 -9.14 18.32
CA ILE A 303 32.16 -10.27 18.53
C ILE A 303 32.31 -10.39 20.05
N PRO A 304 31.87 -11.50 20.67
CA PRO A 304 31.84 -11.56 22.12
C PRO A 304 33.27 -11.46 22.63
N ILE A 305 33.59 -10.36 23.32
CA ILE A 305 34.93 -10.15 23.91
C ILE A 305 35.25 -11.31 24.87
N VAL A 306 34.21 -11.88 25.48
CA VAL A 306 34.25 -13.15 26.25
C VAL A 306 34.87 -14.31 25.47
N SER A 307 34.56 -14.49 24.18
CA SER A 307 35.14 -15.55 23.33
C SER A 307 36.63 -15.35 23.11
N ILE A 308 37.07 -14.10 22.88
CA ILE A 308 38.48 -13.76 22.70
C ILE A 308 39.25 -13.96 24.02
N VAL A 309 38.70 -13.46 25.14
CA VAL A 309 39.30 -13.60 26.48
C VAL A 309 39.38 -15.07 26.92
N ALA A 310 38.33 -15.87 26.66
CA ALA A 310 38.35 -17.31 26.94
C ALA A 310 39.39 -18.05 26.08
N GLY A 311 39.47 -17.74 24.78
CA GLY A 311 40.49 -18.31 23.88
C GLY A 311 41.92 -17.98 24.33
N LEU A 312 42.18 -16.73 24.72
CA LEU A 312 43.47 -16.29 25.26
C LEU A 312 43.80 -16.97 26.61
N ALA A 313 42.81 -17.14 27.50
CA ALA A 313 43.01 -17.83 28.77
C ALA A 313 43.31 -19.34 28.59
N VAL A 314 42.68 -20.00 27.62
CA VAL A 314 42.97 -21.39 27.25
C VAL A 314 44.36 -21.51 26.61
N LEU A 315 44.74 -20.59 25.72
CA LEU A 315 46.10 -20.57 25.16
C LEU A 315 47.17 -20.36 26.25
N ALA A 316 46.94 -19.44 27.19
CA ALA A 316 47.84 -19.19 28.30
C ALA A 316 47.99 -20.41 29.23
N SER A 317 46.90 -21.11 29.55
CA SER A 317 46.96 -22.31 30.40
C SER A 317 47.63 -23.50 29.69
N VAL A 318 47.38 -23.68 28.38
CA VAL A 318 48.06 -24.70 27.56
C VAL A 318 49.56 -24.42 27.45
N VAL A 319 49.97 -23.17 27.19
CA VAL A 319 51.40 -22.79 27.14
C VAL A 319 52.06 -23.01 28.51
N THR A 320 51.41 -22.62 29.61
CA THR A 320 51.94 -22.84 30.97
C THR A 320 52.08 -24.33 31.28
N GLY A 321 51.07 -25.14 30.94
CA GLY A 321 51.09 -26.60 31.11
C GLY A 321 52.16 -27.29 30.25
N ALA A 322 52.38 -26.83 29.02
CA ALA A 322 53.44 -27.30 28.13
C ALA A 322 54.84 -26.96 28.67
N VAL A 323 55.04 -25.75 29.21
CA VAL A 323 56.31 -25.36 29.86
C VAL A 323 56.57 -26.22 31.12
N VAL A 324 55.56 -26.40 31.98
CA VAL A 324 55.68 -27.25 33.18
C VAL A 324 56.00 -28.70 32.81
N THR A 325 55.29 -29.29 31.84
CA THR A 325 55.58 -30.67 31.40
C THR A 325 56.94 -30.80 30.72
N ALA A 326 57.39 -29.83 29.91
CA ALA A 326 58.73 -29.82 29.34
C ALA A 326 59.85 -29.72 30.40
N VAL A 327 59.64 -28.90 31.44
CA VAL A 327 60.57 -28.79 32.59
C VAL A 327 60.58 -30.09 33.42
N MET A 328 59.42 -30.69 33.66
CA MET A 328 59.33 -32.00 34.34
C MET A 328 59.95 -33.12 33.50
N TRP A 329 59.81 -33.11 32.17
CA TRP A 329 60.45 -34.09 31.29
C TRP A 329 61.96 -33.94 31.31
N ARG A 330 62.49 -32.70 31.22
CA ARG A 330 63.93 -32.43 31.42
C ARG A 330 64.46 -32.91 32.78
N ARG A 331 63.66 -32.79 33.85
CA ARG A 331 63.99 -33.36 35.18
C ARG A 331 63.87 -34.88 35.27
N LYS A 332 63.05 -35.52 34.42
CA LYS A 332 62.81 -36.97 34.45
C LYS A 332 63.68 -37.76 33.47
N SER A 333 64.26 -37.11 32.45
CA SER A 333 65.21 -37.74 31.52
C SER A 333 66.62 -37.95 32.08
N SER A 334 66.91 -37.52 33.31
CA SER A 334 68.23 -37.65 33.96
C SER A 334 68.37 -38.83 34.93
N GLY A 335 67.40 -39.76 34.98
CA GLY A 335 67.47 -40.98 35.77
C GLY A 335 66.41 -41.97 35.30
N GLY A 336 66.75 -43.26 35.14
CA GLY A 336 65.80 -44.18 34.50
C GLY A 336 66.06 -45.67 34.70
N LYS A 337 65.30 -46.44 33.91
CA LYS A 337 65.44 -47.88 33.61
C LYS A 337 64.87 -48.87 34.65
N GLY A 338 63.94 -49.72 34.17
CA GLY A 338 63.38 -50.90 34.87
C GLY A 338 62.05 -50.65 35.60
N GLY A 339 61.01 -51.49 35.46
CA GLY A 339 60.81 -52.55 34.46
C GLY A 339 59.65 -53.52 34.78
N SER A 340 59.12 -54.18 33.74
CA SER A 340 58.39 -55.47 33.76
C SER A 340 56.93 -55.57 34.30
N TYR A 341 56.04 -56.10 33.44
CA TYR A 341 54.95 -57.10 33.62
C TYR A 341 54.26 -57.34 35.00
N SER A 342 52.96 -57.70 35.14
CA SER A 342 51.80 -57.74 34.19
C SER A 342 50.48 -58.26 34.83
N GLN A 343 49.32 -57.86 34.27
CA GLN A 343 48.08 -58.67 34.06
C GLN A 343 47.08 -58.94 35.23
N ALA A 344 45.77 -58.96 34.87
CA ALA A 344 44.58 -59.53 35.55
C ALA A 344 44.03 -58.88 36.85
N ALA A 345 42.72 -58.92 37.16
CA ALA A 345 41.50 -59.14 36.35
C ALA A 345 40.19 -58.79 37.12
N GLY A 346 39.11 -58.46 36.40
CA GLY A 346 37.70 -58.46 36.85
C GLY A 346 37.26 -57.33 37.81
N SER A 347 35.96 -57.07 38.03
CA SER A 347 34.74 -57.38 37.25
C SER A 347 33.52 -56.68 37.91
N ASP A 348 32.52 -56.28 37.12
CA ASP A 348 31.05 -56.22 37.36
C ASP A 348 30.46 -56.17 38.80
N SER A 349 29.36 -55.46 39.11
CA SER A 349 28.18 -55.12 38.28
C SER A 349 27.24 -54.07 38.93
N ALA A 350 26.44 -53.39 38.08
CA ALA A 350 25.07 -52.84 38.34
C ALA A 350 24.88 -51.87 39.55
N GLN A 351 23.75 -51.19 39.79
CA GLN A 351 22.43 -50.97 39.13
C GLN A 351 21.92 -49.60 39.67
N GLY A 352 21.07 -48.77 39.07
CA GLY A 352 20.35 -48.73 37.78
C GLY A 352 19.19 -47.71 37.89
N SER A 353 18.56 -47.33 36.76
CA SER A 353 17.28 -46.57 36.69
C SER A 353 17.26 -45.11 37.23
N ASP A 354 16.44 -44.16 36.75
CA ASP A 354 15.65 -43.94 35.50
C ASP A 354 15.16 -42.45 35.52
N VAL A 355 14.35 -41.81 34.65
CA VAL A 355 13.45 -42.24 33.55
C VAL A 355 13.23 -41.10 32.53
N SER A 356 12.96 -41.43 31.24
CA SER A 356 12.16 -40.64 30.25
C SER A 356 12.59 -39.25 29.71
N LEU A 357 12.19 -38.80 28.50
CA LEU A 357 11.69 -39.45 27.25
C LEU A 357 11.67 -38.43 26.07
N THR A 358 11.99 -38.86 24.84
CA THR A 358 11.50 -38.42 23.47
C THR A 358 11.34 -36.93 23.07
N VAL A 359 11.28 -36.51 21.79
CA VAL A 359 11.91 -36.90 20.50
C VAL A 359 11.50 -35.80 19.47
N CYS A 360 12.29 -35.54 18.43
CA CYS A 360 11.95 -34.57 17.38
C CYS A 360 11.06 -35.19 16.28
N LYS A 361 10.22 -34.38 15.62
CA LYS A 361 9.93 -34.53 14.19
C LYS A 361 9.47 -33.23 13.52
N ALA A 362 9.54 -33.25 12.19
CA ALA A 362 8.93 -32.29 11.26
C ALA A 362 7.51 -32.75 10.87
#